data_AF-A0A3N1XAP8-F1
#
_entry.id   AF-A0A3N1XAP8-F1
#
_cell.length_a   1.000
_cell.length_b   1.000
_cell.length_c   1.000
_cell.angle_alpha   90.00
_cell.angle_beta   90.00
_cell.angle_gamma   90.00
#
_symmetry.space_group_name_H-M   'P 1'
#
loop_
_entity.id
_entity.type
_entity.pdbx_description
1 polymer ?
#
loop_
_entity_poly.entity_id
_entity_poly.type
_entity_poly.pdbx_seq_one_letter_code
_entity_poly.pdbx_strand_id
1 'polypeptide(L)' 'MTLQNYNIERVGNYVVTPLIKLSDNGFFQAAVSIRRGMHDRVFRFIPDFTSDASAVRYAMDEGRSMVLLNQLG' A
#
# COMPACT_ATOMS: atom_id res chain seq x y z
N MET A 1 -19.09 3.26 -7.26
CA MET A 1 -17.72 2.87 -7.67
C MET A 1 -16.86 4.13 -7.58
N THR A 2 -16.42 4.48 -6.36
CA THR A 2 -15.71 5.73 -6.11
C THR A 2 -14.24 5.55 -6.50
N LEU A 3 -13.84 6.19 -7.59
CA LEU A 3 -12.44 6.38 -7.98
C LEU A 3 -11.76 7.23 -6.91
N GLN A 4 -11.24 6.61 -5.86
CA GLN A 4 -10.33 7.30 -4.96
C GLN A 4 -9.01 7.52 -5.69
N ASN A 5 -8.60 8.79 -5.74
CA ASN A 5 -7.33 9.22 -6.31
C ASN A 5 -6.23 8.27 -5.85
N TYR A 6 -5.72 7.48 -6.79
CA TYR A 6 -4.69 6.51 -6.53
C TYR A 6 -3.47 7.26 -5.97
N ASN A 7 -3.19 7.09 -4.68
CA ASN A 7 -1.98 7.58 -4.03
C ASN A 7 -0.78 6.75 -4.54
N ILE A 8 -0.53 6.74 -5.85
CA ILE A 8 0.61 6.08 -6.45
C ILE A 8 1.80 7.02 -6.31
N GLU A 9 2.89 6.51 -5.76
CA GLU A 9 4.12 7.27 -5.57
C GLU A 9 5.29 6.58 -6.26
N ARG A 10 6.18 7.38 -6.86
CA ARG A 10 7.47 6.89 -7.34
C ARG A 10 8.53 7.13 -6.27
N VAL A 11 9.15 6.07 -5.81
CA VAL A 11 10.29 6.12 -4.87
C VAL A 11 11.51 5.55 -5.57
N GLY A 12 12.34 6.44 -6.12
CA GLY A 12 13.44 6.06 -7.02
C GLY A 12 12.95 5.27 -8.25
N ASN A 13 13.43 4.03 -8.38
CA ASN A 13 13.08 3.12 -9.47
C ASN A 13 11.81 2.28 -9.21
N TYR A 14 11.15 2.50 -8.09
CA TYR A 14 9.98 1.73 -7.67
C TYR A 14 8.70 2.56 -7.83
N VAL A 15 7.62 1.88 -8.20
CA VAL A 15 6.26 2.43 -8.12
C VAL A 15 5.57 1.77 -6.93
N VAL A 16 5.16 2.59 -5.97
CA VAL A 16 4.47 2.20 -4.74
C VAL A 16 2.99 2.49 -4.92
N THR A 17 2.14 1.47 -4.80
CA THR A 17 0.68 1.58 -4.99
C THR A 17 -0.05 0.98 -3.79
N PRO A 18 -0.87 1.74 -3.07
CA PRO A 18 -1.62 1.22 -1.94
C PRO A 18 -2.77 0.36 -2.45
N LEU A 19 -3.01 -0.75 -1.76
CA LEU A 19 -4.07 -1.71 -2.05
C LEU A 19 -4.93 -1.85 -0.78
N ILE A 20 -6.14 -1.31 -0.82
CA ILE A 20 -7.05 -1.33 0.34
C ILE A 20 -8.17 -2.32 0.08
N LYS A 21 -8.40 -3.19 1.07
CA LYS A 21 -9.49 -4.15 1.06
C LYS A 21 -10.43 -3.86 2.21
N LEU A 22 -11.72 -3.67 1.93
CA LEU A 22 -12.75 -3.74 2.96
C LEU A 22 -12.98 -5.21 3.33
N SER A 23 -12.84 -5.52 4.61
CA SER A 23 -13.06 -6.85 5.18
C SER A 23 -14.52 -7.02 5.60
N ASP A 24 -14.96 -8.28 5.74
CA ASP A 24 -16.33 -8.64 6.10
C ASP A 24 -16.73 -8.14 7.50
N ASN A 25 -15.75 -7.85 8.35
CA ASN A 25 -15.93 -7.26 9.68
C ASN A 25 -16.07 -5.72 9.66
N GLY A 26 -16.09 -5.10 8.48
CA GLY A 26 -16.26 -3.65 8.31
C GLY A 26 -14.98 -2.83 8.51
N PHE A 27 -13.85 -3.47 8.75
CA PHE A 27 -12.54 -2.81 8.81
C PHE A 27 -11.83 -2.82 7.46
N PHE A 28 -10.89 -1.91 7.28
CA PHE A 28 -10.03 -1.82 6.11
C PHE A 28 -8.68 -2.46 6.38
N GLN A 29 -8.26 -3.37 5.50
CA GLN A 29 -6.93 -3.95 5.51
C GLN A 29 -6.03 -3.22 4.53
N ALA A 30 -4.83 -2.90 4.99
CA ALA A 30 -3.80 -2.24 4.19
C ALA A 30 -2.87 -3.27 3.54
N ALA A 31 -2.54 -3.04 2.28
CA ALA A 31 -1.45 -3.68 1.58
C ALA A 31 -0.80 -2.69 0.62
N VAL A 32 0.39 -3.00 0.13
CA VAL A 32 1.08 -2.20 -0.87
C VAL A 32 1.65 -3.08 -1.98
N SER A 33 1.46 -2.67 -3.23
CA SER A 33 2.23 -3.19 -4.36
C SER A 33 3.45 -2.31 -4.58
N ILE A 34 4.63 -2.93 -4.63
CA ILE A 34 5.90 -2.30 -4.95
C ILE A 34 6.43 -2.93 -6.23
N ARG A 35 6.32 -2.19 -7.33
CA ARG A 35 6.72 -2.63 -8.66
C ARG A 35 8.10 -2.10 -9.05
N ARG A 36 8.94 -2.99 -9.60
CA ARG A 36 10.15 -2.64 -10.35
C ARG A 36 10.18 -3.42 -11.65
N GLY A 37 9.96 -2.71 -12.77
CA GLY A 37 9.82 -3.36 -14.08
C GLY A 37 8.45 -4.04 -14.22
N MET A 38 8.45 -5.31 -14.60
CA MET A 38 7.24 -6.07 -14.96
C MET A 38 6.57 -6.79 -13.78
N HIS A 39 7.29 -6.99 -12.67
CA HIS A 39 6.79 -7.75 -11.52
C HIS A 39 6.59 -6.86 -10.30
N ASP A 40 5.53 -7.19 -9.57
CA ASP A 40 5.07 -6.50 -8.36
C ASP A 40 5.38 -7.39 -7.14
N ARG A 41 5.90 -6.78 -6.07
CA ARG A 41 5.92 -7.39 -4.75
C ARG A 41 4.78 -6.82 -3.93
N VAL A 42 3.91 -7.68 -3.42
CA VAL A 42 2.76 -7.27 -2.60
C VAL A 42 3.02 -7.59 -1.14
N PHE A 43 3.01 -6.56 -0.30
CA PHE A 43 3.15 -6.67 1.15
C PHE A 43 1.79 -6.39 1.79
N ARG A 44 1.30 -7.33 2.61
CA ARG A 44 0.04 -7.18 3.35
C ARG A 44 0.37 -6.90 4.80
N PHE A 45 -0.32 -5.94 5.37
CA PHE A 45 -0.11 -5.51 6.74
C PHE A 45 -1.13 -6.17 7.67
N ILE A 46 -0.74 -6.34 8.93
CA ILE A 46 -1.55 -6.97 9.98
C ILE A 46 -2.61 -6.00 10.55
N PRO A 47 -2.34 -4.69 10.76
CA PRO A 47 -3.33 -3.79 11.36
C PRO A 47 -4.59 -3.63 10.50
N ASP A 48 -5.73 -3.66 11.18
CA ASP A 48 -7.03 -3.28 10.64
C ASP A 48 -7.31 -1.80 10.92
N PHE A 49 -7.97 -1.11 10.00
CA PHE A 49 -8.26 0.32 10.09
C PHE A 49 -9.76 0.58 10.04
N THR A 50 -10.24 1.58 10.77
CA THR A 50 -11.65 1.99 10.73
C THR A 50 -11.99 2.91 9.56
N SER A 51 -10.99 3.38 8.82
CA SER A 51 -11.13 4.23 7.63
C SER A 51 -10.21 3.78 6.52
N ASP A 52 -10.69 3.89 5.29
CA ASP A 52 -9.92 3.77 4.06
C ASP A 52 -8.72 4.72 4.05
N ALA A 53 -8.91 5.99 4.44
CA ALA A 53 -7.87 7.01 4.36
C ALA A 53 -6.70 6.72 5.30
N SER A 54 -6.96 6.19 6.50
CA SER A 54 -5.90 5.77 7.43
C SER A 54 -5.17 4.54 6.92
N ALA A 55 -5.88 3.56 6.33
CA ALA A 55 -5.27 2.41 5.69
C ALA A 55 -4.38 2.80 4.50
N VAL A 56 -4.82 3.75 3.66
CA VAL A 56 -4.03 4.30 2.55
C VAL A 56 -2.77 5.00 3.05
N ARG A 57 -2.91 5.90 4.03
CA ARG A 57 -1.76 6.61 4.61
C ARG A 57 -0.73 5.61 5.12
N TYR A 58 -1.17 4.64 5.91
CA TYR A 58 -0.32 3.61 6.47
C TYR A 58 0.39 2.79 5.38
N ALA A 59 -0.35 2.29 4.37
CA ALA A 59 0.24 1.52 3.28
C ALA A 59 1.32 2.30 2.52
N MET A 60 1.13 3.61 2.35
CA MET A 60 2.07 4.47 1.65
C MET A 60 3.32 4.77 2.47
N ASP A 61 3.16 5.08 3.76
CA ASP A 61 4.30 5.39 4.62
C ASP A 61 5.18 4.14 4.83
N GLU A 62 4.57 2.97 5.05
CA GLU A 62 5.28 1.69 5.10
C GLU A 62 5.92 1.34 3.76
N GLY A 63 5.18 1.44 2.65
CA GLY A 63 5.70 1.15 1.32
C GLY A 63 6.89 2.03 0.93
N ARG A 64 6.85 3.33 1.26
CA ARG A 64 7.97 4.25 1.07
C ARG A 64 9.16 3.85 1.93
N SER A 65 8.92 3.56 3.21
CA SER A 65 9.95 3.13 4.17
C SER A 65 10.66 1.86 3.69
N MET A 66 9.91 0.86 3.25
CA MET A 66 10.46 -0.40 2.73
C MET A 66 11.40 -0.19 1.54
N VAL A 67 11.06 0.72 0.61
CA VAL A 67 11.93 1.06 -0.53
C VAL A 67 13.19 1.78 -0.06
N LEU A 68 13.05 2.80 0.79
CA LEU A 68 14.18 3.62 1.26
C LEU A 68 15.16 2.81 2.12
N LEU A 69 14.66 1.85 2.89
CA LEU A 69 15.44 0.99 3.77
C LEU A 69 15.88 -0.33 3.11
N ASN A 70 15.56 -0.52 1.82
CA ASN A 70 15.84 -1.74 1.06
C ASN A 70 15.30 -3.03 1.73
N GLN A 71 14.10 -2.97 2.30
CA GLN A 71 13.43 -4.08 3.02
C GLN A 71 12.50 -4.90 2.11
N LEU A 72 12.85 -5.06 0.84
CA LEU A 72 11.97 -5.68 -0.15
C LEU A 72 12.18 -7.19 -0.32
N GLY A 73 13.12 -7.77 0.44
CA GLY A 73 13.59 -9.15 0.26
C GLY A 73 14.63 -9.29 -0.86
#